data_AF-A0A6G3SMF0-F1
#
_entry.id   AF-A0A6G3SMF0-F1
#
_cell.length_a   1.000
_cell.length_b   1.000
_cell.length_c   1.000
_cell.angle_alpha   90.00
_cell.angle_beta   90.00
_cell.angle_gamma   90.00
#
_symmetry.space_group_name_H-M   'P 1'
#
loop_
_entity.id
_entity.type
_entity.pdbx_description
1 polymer ?
#
loop_
_entity_poly.entity_id
_entity_poly.type
_entity_poly.pdbx_seq_one_letter_code
_entity_poly.pdbx_strand_id
1 'polypeptide(L)'
;EGDRALLRSAALVLLDRPEDSALHAAALTLLVRDPVARRSHLPGALRAFAAGDPRLPVELLAEVFPAHPEPVLAALRARLARPGDGGGA
;
A
#
# COMPACT_ATOMS: atom_id res chain seq x y z
N GLU A 1 -14.38 -0.05 -17.04
CA GLU A 1 -14.47 1.25 -16.34
C GLU A 1 -15.38 1.24 -15.12
N GLY A 2 -16.63 0.75 -15.22
CA GLY A 2 -17.61 0.77 -14.12
C GLY A 2 -17.12 0.11 -12.82
N ASP A 3 -16.71 -1.15 -12.89
CA ASP A 3 -16.31 -1.91 -11.69
C ASP A 3 -15.09 -1.30 -11.00
N ARG A 4 -14.11 -0.79 -11.77
CA ARG A 4 -12.92 -0.13 -11.21
C ARG A 4 -13.29 1.18 -10.51
N ALA A 5 -14.19 1.96 -11.10
CA ALA A 5 -14.66 3.21 -10.50
C ALA A 5 -15.43 2.94 -9.18
N LEU A 6 -16.26 1.89 -9.14
CA LEU A 6 -16.97 1.46 -7.93
C LEU A 6 -16.01 0.94 -6.85
N LEU A 7 -15.03 0.14 -7.23
CA LEU A 7 -14.02 -0.35 -6.28
C LEU A 7 -13.17 0.79 -5.72
N ARG A 8 -12.81 1.77 -6.56
CA ARG A 8 -12.12 2.99 -6.12
C ARG A 8 -12.96 3.79 -5.13
N SER A 9 -14.24 4.02 -5.41
CA SER A 9 -15.09 4.79 -4.48
C SER A 9 -15.26 4.06 -3.15
N ALA A 10 -15.47 2.73 -3.17
CA ALA A 10 -15.54 1.92 -1.95
C ALA A 10 -14.24 1.96 -1.14
N ALA A 11 -13.08 1.85 -1.80
CA ALA A 11 -11.78 1.94 -1.14
C ALA A 11 -11.55 3.32 -0.50
N LEU A 12 -11.98 4.40 -1.15
CA LEU A 12 -11.90 5.75 -0.57
C LEU A 12 -12.80 5.90 0.67
N VAL A 13 -14.02 5.35 0.64
CA VAL A 13 -14.91 5.35 1.82
C VAL A 13 -14.28 4.62 3.00
N LEU A 14 -13.62 3.49 2.75
CA LEU A 14 -12.91 2.74 3.81
C LEU A 14 -11.75 3.55 4.40
N LEU A 15 -11.01 4.30 3.58
CA LEU A 15 -9.89 5.12 4.06
C LEU A 15 -10.33 6.34 4.90
N ASP A 16 -11.55 6.84 4.67
CA ASP A 16 -12.11 7.96 5.44
C ASP A 16 -12.60 7.52 6.83
N ARG A 17 -12.83 6.21 7.02
CA ARG A 17 -13.31 5.62 8.27
C ARG A 17 -12.16 5.09 9.12
N PRO A 18 -11.83 5.73 10.25
CA PRO A 18 -10.73 5.26 11.10
C PRO A 18 -11.03 3.92 11.78
N GLU A 19 -12.30 3.57 12.03
CA GLU A 19 -12.68 2.26 12.56
C GLU A 19 -12.29 1.09 11.63
N ASP A 20 -12.18 1.36 10.33
CA ASP A 20 -11.85 0.37 9.30
C ASP A 20 -10.33 0.29 9.04
N SER A 21 -9.50 0.77 9.98
CA SER A 21 -8.03 0.78 9.85
C SER A 21 -7.41 -0.58 9.48
N ALA A 22 -8.03 -1.68 9.91
CA ALA A 22 -7.62 -3.03 9.54
C ALA A 22 -7.74 -3.32 8.02
N LEU A 23 -8.58 -2.58 7.30
CA LEU A 23 -8.83 -2.70 5.87
C LEU A 23 -8.05 -1.67 5.04
N HIS A 24 -7.44 -0.66 5.67
CA HIS A 24 -6.78 0.45 4.96
C HIS A 24 -5.65 -0.01 4.04
N ALA A 25 -4.85 -0.99 4.45
CA ALA A 25 -3.80 -1.54 3.59
C ALA A 25 -4.34 -2.27 2.35
N ALA A 26 -5.46 -2.99 2.48
CA ALA A 26 -6.13 -3.62 1.35
C ALA A 26 -6.74 -2.58 0.40
N ALA A 27 -7.37 -1.54 0.94
CA ALA A 27 -7.92 -0.42 0.17
C ALA A 27 -6.80 0.31 -0.61
N LEU A 28 -5.65 0.58 0.03
CA LEU A 28 -4.48 1.18 -0.62
C LEU A 28 -3.93 0.30 -1.74
N THR A 29 -3.87 -1.01 -1.55
CA THR A 29 -3.44 -1.97 -2.59
C THR A 29 -4.31 -1.86 -3.83
N LEU A 30 -5.63 -1.80 -3.65
CA LEU A 30 -6.58 -1.64 -4.75
C LEU A 30 -6.35 -0.31 -5.49
N LEU A 31 -6.19 0.79 -4.76
CA LEU A 31 -6.02 2.13 -5.33
C LEU A 31 -4.68 2.30 -6.06
N VAL A 32 -3.62 1.61 -5.64
CA VAL A 32 -2.32 1.62 -6.34
C VAL A 32 -2.37 0.86 -7.67
N ARG A 33 -3.20 -0.20 -7.75
CA ARG A 33 -3.45 -0.93 -8.99
C ARG A 33 -4.26 -0.13 -10.01
N ASP A 34 -5.10 0.80 -9.56
CA ASP A 34 -5.81 1.74 -10.43
C ASP A 34 -4.85 2.83 -10.97
N PRO A 35 -4.57 2.88 -12.29
CA PRO A 35 -3.68 3.87 -12.89
C PRO A 35 -4.07 5.32 -12.59
N VAL A 36 -5.37 5.60 -12.46
CA VAL A 36 -5.89 6.96 -12.23
C VAL A 36 -5.62 7.42 -10.80
N ALA A 37 -5.69 6.50 -9.83
CA ALA A 37 -5.57 6.81 -8.41
C ALA A 37 -4.13 6.57 -7.87
N ARG A 38 -3.33 5.76 -8.58
CA ARG A 38 -2.00 5.30 -8.15
C ARG A 38 -1.12 6.39 -7.57
N ARG A 39 -0.97 7.50 -8.29
CA ARG A 39 -0.03 8.57 -7.92
C ARG A 39 -0.37 9.18 -6.56
N SER A 40 -1.65 9.29 -6.22
CA SER A 40 -2.11 9.87 -4.96
C SER A 40 -1.98 8.91 -3.79
N HIS A 41 -2.15 7.61 -4.02
CA HIS A 41 -2.21 6.60 -2.94
C HIS A 41 -0.91 5.82 -2.72
N LEU A 42 0.03 5.87 -3.68
CA LEU A 42 1.33 5.19 -3.57
C LEU A 42 2.10 5.57 -2.29
N PRO A 43 2.20 6.86 -1.86
CA PRO A 43 2.89 7.18 -0.61
C PRO A 43 2.24 6.55 0.63
N GLY A 44 0.90 6.44 0.64
CA GLY A 44 0.17 5.76 1.72
C GLY A 44 0.47 4.26 1.76
N ALA A 45 0.43 3.60 0.60
CA ALA A 45 0.76 2.18 0.47
C ALA A 45 2.21 1.90 0.90
N LEU A 46 3.18 2.69 0.46
CA LEU A 46 4.59 2.51 0.84
C LEU A 46 4.81 2.69 2.35
N ARG A 47 4.06 3.59 3.01
CA ARG A 47 4.09 3.70 4.47
C ARG A 47 3.52 2.47 5.17
N ALA A 48 2.39 1.92 4.70
CA ALA A 48 1.81 0.70 5.25
C ALA A 48 2.74 -0.52 5.05
N PHE A 49 3.37 -0.63 3.88
CA PHE A 49 4.38 -1.64 3.61
C PHE A 49 5.58 -1.51 4.54
N ALA A 50 6.12 -0.28 4.64
CA ALA A 50 7.21 0.02 5.53
C ALA A 50 6.84 -0.25 6.99
N ALA A 51 5.56 -0.12 7.37
CA ALA A 51 5.01 -0.41 8.70
C ALA A 51 4.94 -1.91 9.06
N GLY A 52 5.12 -2.81 8.09
CA GLY A 52 5.06 -4.24 8.33
C GLY A 52 3.75 -4.90 7.91
N ASP A 53 2.76 -4.14 7.42
CA ASP A 53 1.40 -4.64 7.21
C ASP A 53 1.37 -5.84 6.25
N PRO A 54 0.88 -7.02 6.69
CA PRO A 54 0.85 -8.23 5.86
C PRO A 54 -0.19 -8.17 4.74
N ARG A 55 -1.14 -7.23 4.78
CA ARG A 55 -2.18 -7.09 3.76
C ARG A 55 -1.72 -6.34 2.52
N LEU A 56 -0.49 -5.83 2.53
CA LEU A 56 0.11 -5.18 1.37
C LEU A 56 1.03 -6.18 0.64
N PRO A 57 0.60 -6.69 -0.52
CA PRO A 57 1.33 -7.73 -1.25
C PRO A 57 2.67 -7.19 -1.78
N VAL A 58 3.72 -8.01 -1.70
CA VAL A 58 5.05 -7.61 -2.21
C VAL A 58 5.03 -7.46 -3.73
N GLU A 59 4.14 -8.19 -4.40
CA GLU A 59 3.90 -8.14 -5.84
C GLU A 59 3.47 -6.73 -6.28
N LEU A 60 2.77 -5.99 -5.42
CA LEU A 60 2.41 -4.60 -5.68
C LEU A 60 3.64 -3.72 -5.88
N LEU A 61 4.74 -4.01 -5.16
CA LEU A 61 5.98 -3.25 -5.29
C LEU A 61 6.62 -3.51 -6.66
N ALA A 62 6.59 -4.75 -7.15
CA ALA A 62 7.10 -5.09 -8.48
C ALA A 62 6.31 -4.38 -9.59
N GLU A 63 4.99 -4.23 -9.43
CA GLU A 63 4.13 -3.51 -10.39
C GLU A 63 4.45 -2.01 -10.49
N VAL A 64 4.79 -1.37 -9.36
CA VAL A 64 5.06 0.08 -9.33
C VAL A 64 6.53 0.45 -9.46
N PHE A 65 7.44 -0.50 -9.25
CA PHE A 65 8.88 -0.28 -9.28
C PHE A 65 9.40 0.38 -10.56
N PRO A 66 8.97 -0.02 -11.79
CA PRO A 66 9.48 0.59 -13.02
C PRO A 66 9.18 2.10 -13.13
N ALA A 67 8.08 2.56 -12.51
CA ALA A 67 7.67 3.96 -12.53
C ALA A 67 8.14 4.75 -11.30
N HIS A 68 8.40 4.07 -10.18
CA HIS A 68 8.71 4.69 -8.89
C HIS A 68 9.81 3.92 -8.13
N PRO A 69 11.03 3.79 -8.68
CA PRO A 69 12.05 2.94 -8.08
C PRO A 69 12.53 3.47 -6.72
N GLU A 70 12.84 4.76 -6.60
CA GLU A 70 13.39 5.36 -5.38
C GLU A 70 12.40 5.30 -4.20
N PRO A 71 11.10 5.65 -4.37
CA PRO A 71 10.11 5.47 -3.32
C PRO A 71 9.99 4.03 -2.81
N VAL A 72 10.02 3.04 -3.72
CA VAL A 72 9.93 1.62 -3.36
C VAL A 72 11.16 1.18 -2.58
N LEU A 73 12.36 1.53 -3.05
CA LEU A 73 13.61 1.21 -2.36
C LEU A 73 13.69 1.87 -0.98
N ALA A 74 13.18 3.09 -0.82
CA ALA A 74 13.11 3.77 0.47
C ALA A 74 12.21 3.02 1.45
N ALA A 75 11.02 2.57 1.00
CA ALA A 75 10.10 1.80 1.83
C ALA A 75 10.68 0.43 2.24
N LEU A 76 11.38 -0.24 1.33
CA LEU A 76 12.08 -1.50 1.62
C LEU A 76 13.16 -1.31 2.67
N ARG A 77 14.02 -0.30 2.53
CA ARG A 77 15.04 0.03 3.53
C ARG A 77 14.41 0.32 4.89
N ALA A 78 13.32 1.08 4.93
CA ALA A 78 12.60 1.38 6.17
C ALA A 78 12.02 0.12 6.83
N ARG A 79 11.47 -0.81 6.04
CA ARG A 79 10.97 -2.09 6.55
C ARG A 79 12.10 -2.95 7.15
N LEU A 80 13.24 -3.02 6.46
CA LEU A 80 14.41 -3.79 6.91
C LEU A 80 15.08 -3.17 8.15
N ALA A 81 15.01 -1.85 8.30
CA ALA A 81 15.53 -1.14 9.46
C ALA A 81 14.64 -1.27 10.71
N ARG A 82 13.40 -1.78 10.57
CA ARG A 82 12.58 -2.06 11.75
C ARG A 82 13.20 -3.25 12.50
N PRO A 83 13.42 -3.15 13.82
CA PRO A 83 13.74 -4.34 14.63
C PRO A 83 12.63 -5.36 14.40
N GLY A 84 12.98 -6.50 13.81
CA GLY A 84 11.98 -7.42 13.28
C GLY A 84 11.03 -7.94 14.37
N ASP A 85 9.75 -8.09 14.02
CA ASP A 85 8.85 -9.09 14.62
C ASP A 85 9.28 -10.53 14.24
N GLY A 86 10.47 -10.69 13.63
CA GLY A 86 11.16 -11.95 13.42
C GLY A 86 12.30 -12.08 14.43
N GLY A 87 12.01 -12.79 15.53
CA GLY A 87 12.97 -13.56 16.33
C GLY A 87 14.31 -12.91 16.64
N GLY A 88 14.38 -12.27 17.82
CA GLY A 88 15.59 -12.39 18.61
C GLY A 88 15.72 -13.82 19.16
N ALA A 89 16.98 -14.28 19.26
CA ALA A 89 17.48 -15.58 19.72
C ALA A 89 17.51 -16.70 18.65
#